data_AF-A0A2I0KM63-F1
#
_entry.id   AF-A0A2I0KM63-F1
#
_cell.length_a   1.000
_cell.length_b   1.000
_cell.length_c   1.000
_cell.angle_alpha   90.00
_cell.angle_beta   90.00
_cell.angle_gamma   90.00
#
_symmetry.space_group_name_H-M   'P 1'
#
loop_
_entity.id
_entity.type
_entity.pdbx_description
1 polymer ?
#
loop_
_entity_poly.entity_id
_entity_poly.type
_entity_poly.pdbx_seq_one_letter_code
_entity_poly.pdbx_strand_id
1 'polypeptide(L)'
;MMNKDIRPNDFTFAILLNSCGGLSALRTGDILHAMVHKLGFGDHTDVGNALMHMYSKSGDIEASKRAFQHMNVRNPITWNSMICGYSHHGLGNEALSTFEEMVASGELPNYVTFVGVLSACGHLGLVHEGLYILNHLMPYYGIRPGIEHCTCVIGLFCKAGLLEDAEKFMRSTPIKWDIVAWRTLLSACHNHKKYGLGKRIAEVVLGMDPNDVGTYVLVSNMYAKAKRWDQVANIRKMMRDQSIKKEPGVSWIEIENMTHVFVSDDNKHPEYLQILEKVGELLSKIKKLGYVPDIAMALHDVEDEQKEDHLSYHSEKLAIAYGLLKMPRRVPLRVFKNLRMCDDCHSAVKLISKAERRVIIVRDVNRFHHFQEGRCSCGDYW
;
A
#
# COMPACT_ATOMS: atom_id res chain seq x y z
N MET A 1 12.33 17.11 -25.82
CA MET A 1 13.76 17.04 -26.20
C MET A 1 13.94 16.02 -27.31
N MET A 2 13.80 16.43 -28.57
CA MET A 2 14.38 15.69 -29.70
C MET A 2 15.08 16.71 -30.57
N ASN A 3 16.34 17.00 -30.22
CA ASN A 3 17.27 17.60 -31.16
C ASN A 3 17.67 16.50 -32.14
N LYS A 4 17.68 16.80 -33.45
CA LYS A 4 17.87 15.80 -34.52
C LYS A 4 19.20 15.02 -34.43
N ASP A 5 20.15 15.47 -33.61
CA ASP A 5 21.49 14.90 -33.49
C ASP A 5 21.71 14.03 -32.24
N ILE A 6 20.74 13.91 -31.32
CA ILE A 6 20.87 13.06 -30.12
C ILE A 6 19.79 11.99 -30.13
N ARG A 7 20.18 10.74 -30.36
CA ARG A 7 19.27 9.58 -30.32
C ARG A 7 19.17 9.02 -28.90
N PRO A 8 17.97 8.66 -28.43
CA PRO A 8 17.80 7.93 -27.19
C PRO A 8 18.60 6.62 -27.21
N ASN A 9 19.19 6.28 -26.07
CA ASN A 9 19.80 4.98 -25.80
C ASN A 9 19.02 4.23 -24.70
N ASP A 10 19.46 3.02 -24.39
CA ASP A 10 18.93 2.18 -23.32
C ASP A 10 18.90 2.88 -21.96
N PHE A 11 19.95 3.61 -21.59
CA PHE A 11 19.98 4.41 -20.36
C PHE A 11 18.91 5.51 -20.34
N THR A 12 18.67 6.17 -21.48
CA THR A 12 17.62 7.18 -21.62
C THR A 12 16.25 6.57 -21.30
N PHE A 13 15.95 5.40 -21.88
CA PHE A 13 14.69 4.70 -21.62
C PHE A 13 14.58 4.22 -20.18
N ALA A 14 15.64 3.64 -19.62
CA ALA A 14 15.64 3.18 -18.23
C ALA A 14 15.30 4.32 -17.25
N ILE A 15 15.90 5.49 -17.43
CA ILE A 15 15.64 6.68 -16.58
C ILE A 15 14.20 7.17 -16.76
N LEU A 16 13.74 7.34 -18.00
CA LEU A 16 12.39 7.83 -18.28
C LEU A 16 11.31 6.89 -17.73
N LEU A 17 11.48 5.58 -17.91
CA LEU A 17 10.57 4.56 -17.39
C LEU A 17 10.54 4.54 -15.86
N ASN A 18 11.72 4.58 -15.21
CA ASN A 18 11.79 4.66 -13.75
C ASN A 18 11.12 5.93 -13.20
N SER A 19 11.26 7.04 -13.91
CA SER A 19 10.60 8.30 -13.56
C SER A 19 9.08 8.18 -13.67
N CYS A 20 8.58 7.53 -14.73
CA CYS A 20 7.16 7.23 -14.88
C CYS A 20 6.65 6.32 -13.75
N GLY A 21 7.43 5.31 -13.33
CA GLY A 21 7.09 4.47 -12.18
C GLY A 21 6.99 5.27 -10.88
N GLY A 22 7.94 6.17 -10.63
CA GLY A 22 7.92 7.05 -9.45
C GLY A 22 6.71 7.98 -9.40
N LEU A 23 6.28 8.50 -10.56
CA LEU A 23 5.09 9.33 -10.73
C LEU A 23 3.79 8.53 -10.88
N SER A 24 3.88 7.20 -10.98
CA SER A 24 2.76 6.30 -11.32
C SER A 24 2.05 6.66 -12.63
N ALA A 25 2.79 7.22 -13.60
CA ALA A 25 2.29 7.75 -14.87
C ALA A 25 2.15 6.66 -15.93
N LEU A 26 1.18 5.75 -15.75
CA LEU A 26 1.01 4.53 -16.55
C LEU A 26 0.93 4.82 -18.06
N ARG A 27 0.13 5.81 -18.47
CA ARG A 27 -0.08 6.13 -19.89
C ARG A 27 1.20 6.63 -20.58
N THR A 28 1.98 7.45 -19.89
CA THR A 28 3.30 7.88 -20.39
C THR A 28 4.25 6.70 -20.48
N GLY A 29 4.20 5.79 -19.49
CA GLY A 29 4.92 4.54 -19.50
C GLY A 29 4.60 3.65 -20.70
N ASP A 30 3.31 3.52 -21.07
CA ASP A 30 2.87 2.76 -22.24
C ASP A 30 3.43 3.35 -23.56
N ILE A 31 3.46 4.68 -23.67
CA ILE A 31 4.05 5.36 -24.83
C ILE A 31 5.55 5.05 -24.92
N LEU A 32 6.26 5.13 -23.80
CA LEU A 32 7.70 4.82 -23.74
C LEU A 32 7.97 3.35 -24.06
N HIS A 33 7.13 2.43 -23.58
CA HIS A 33 7.24 1.00 -23.89
C HIS A 33 7.08 0.73 -25.39
N ALA A 34 6.09 1.36 -26.04
CA ALA A 34 5.96 1.27 -27.49
C ALA A 34 7.19 1.81 -28.24
N MET A 35 7.80 2.90 -27.75
CA MET A 35 9.04 3.45 -28.31
C MET A 35 10.25 2.53 -28.12
N VAL A 36 10.38 1.89 -26.95
CA VAL A 36 11.42 0.89 -26.66
C VAL A 36 11.41 -0.21 -27.71
N HIS A 37 10.24 -0.78 -27.99
CA HIS A 37 10.11 -1.82 -29.03
C HIS A 37 10.39 -1.28 -30.43
N LYS A 38 9.83 -0.11 -30.78
CA LYS A 38 10.00 0.49 -32.10
C LYS A 38 11.47 0.80 -32.44
N LEU A 39 12.27 1.14 -31.43
CA LEU A 39 13.67 1.50 -31.58
C LEU A 39 14.66 0.35 -31.31
N GLY A 40 14.16 -0.86 -31.05
CA GLY A 40 14.99 -2.06 -30.90
C GLY A 40 15.63 -2.24 -29.53
N PHE A 41 15.13 -1.57 -28.49
CA PHE A 41 15.65 -1.69 -27.11
C PHE A 41 14.95 -2.78 -26.28
N GLY A 42 14.02 -3.54 -26.87
CA GLY A 42 13.20 -4.53 -26.15
C GLY A 42 13.99 -5.67 -25.50
N ASP A 43 15.14 -6.03 -26.07
CA ASP A 43 16.00 -7.12 -25.57
C ASP A 43 17.01 -6.66 -24.51
N HIS A 44 17.10 -5.36 -24.23
CA HIS A 44 18.04 -4.83 -23.22
C HIS A 44 17.50 -5.11 -21.82
N THR A 45 18.26 -5.88 -21.02
CA THR A 45 17.87 -6.28 -19.66
C THR A 45 17.56 -5.09 -18.75
N ASP A 46 18.34 -4.02 -18.82
CA ASP A 46 18.13 -2.82 -17.99
C ASP A 46 16.83 -2.08 -18.34
N VAL A 47 16.48 -2.04 -19.63
CA VAL A 47 15.22 -1.47 -20.10
C VAL A 47 14.04 -2.36 -19.69
N GLY A 48 14.20 -3.68 -19.80
CA GLY A 48 13.21 -4.65 -19.30
C GLY A 48 12.94 -4.50 -17.80
N ASN A 49 13.99 -4.37 -16.99
CA ASN A 49 13.87 -4.11 -15.55
C ASN A 49 13.15 -2.78 -15.26
N ALA A 50 13.46 -1.72 -16.01
CA ALA A 50 12.79 -0.42 -15.87
C ALA A 50 11.31 -0.46 -16.28
N LEU A 51 10.96 -1.22 -17.33
CA LEU A 51 9.57 -1.47 -17.73
C LEU A 51 8.80 -2.19 -16.61
N MET A 52 9.38 -3.25 -16.05
CA MET A 52 8.78 -3.99 -14.95
C MET A 52 8.53 -3.10 -13.73
N HIS A 53 9.52 -2.28 -13.36
CA HIS A 53 9.40 -1.33 -12.25
C HIS A 53 8.30 -0.29 -12.52
N MET A 54 8.28 0.30 -13.73
CA MET A 54 7.26 1.27 -14.14
C MET A 54 5.85 0.70 -14.02
N TYR A 55 5.62 -0.49 -14.58
CA TYR A 55 4.31 -1.14 -14.57
C TYR A 55 3.86 -1.53 -13.16
N SER A 56 4.73 -2.13 -12.36
CA SER A 56 4.41 -2.49 -10.98
C SER A 56 4.08 -1.25 -10.15
N LYS A 57 4.91 -0.20 -10.18
CA LYS A 57 4.67 1.04 -9.41
C LYS A 57 3.48 1.87 -9.90
N SER A 58 2.98 1.60 -11.10
CA SER A 58 1.78 2.23 -11.65
C SER A 58 0.51 1.36 -11.48
N GLY A 59 0.60 0.25 -10.74
CA GLY A 59 -0.55 -0.59 -10.42
C GLY A 59 -0.94 -1.58 -11.52
N ASP A 60 -0.08 -1.85 -12.50
CA ASP A 60 -0.31 -2.87 -13.54
C ASP A 60 0.70 -4.03 -13.43
N ILE A 61 0.50 -4.88 -12.42
CA ILE A 61 1.38 -6.02 -12.16
C ILE A 61 1.34 -7.06 -13.28
N GLU A 62 0.23 -7.17 -14.01
CA GLU A 62 0.12 -8.08 -15.14
C GLU A 62 0.96 -7.62 -16.32
N ALA A 63 1.03 -6.31 -16.60
CA ALA A 63 1.96 -5.78 -17.59
C ALA A 63 3.42 -5.97 -17.17
N SER A 64 3.73 -5.79 -15.89
CA SER A 64 5.06 -6.08 -15.33
C SER A 64 5.45 -7.55 -15.51
N LYS A 65 4.53 -8.49 -15.19
CA LYS A 65 4.69 -9.93 -15.43
C LYS A 65 4.93 -10.25 -16.90
N ARG A 66 4.16 -9.66 -17.81
CA ARG A 66 4.38 -9.85 -19.25
C ARG A 66 5.77 -9.39 -19.66
N ALA A 67 6.22 -8.21 -19.21
CA ALA A 67 7.57 -7.72 -19.50
C ALA A 67 8.63 -8.73 -19.00
N PHE A 68 8.51 -9.21 -17.76
CA PHE A 68 9.38 -10.24 -17.18
C PHE A 68 9.42 -11.54 -18.01
N GLN A 69 8.27 -12.01 -18.48
CA GLN A 69 8.14 -13.23 -19.28
C GLN A 69 8.80 -13.11 -20.66
N HIS A 70 8.81 -11.92 -21.27
CA HIS A 70 9.44 -11.67 -22.57
C HIS A 70 10.96 -11.47 -22.49
N MET A 71 11.55 -11.38 -21.30
CA MET A 71 13.00 -11.23 -21.14
C MET A 71 13.72 -12.55 -21.41
N ASN A 72 14.69 -12.52 -22.32
CA ASN A 72 15.56 -13.66 -22.65
C ASN A 72 16.59 -13.95 -21.56
N VAL A 73 17.09 -12.90 -20.91
CA VAL A 73 18.09 -12.98 -19.83
C VAL A 73 17.48 -12.35 -18.59
N ARG A 74 17.45 -13.11 -17.49
CA ARG A 74 16.96 -12.66 -16.18
C ARG A 74 18.11 -12.78 -15.20
N ASN A 75 18.51 -11.64 -14.64
CA ASN A 75 19.51 -11.60 -13.59
C ASN A 75 18.82 -11.47 -12.21
N PRO A 76 19.56 -11.47 -11.09
CA PRO A 76 18.96 -11.34 -9.77
C PRO A 76 18.12 -10.06 -9.60
N ILE A 77 18.43 -8.97 -10.30
CA ILE A 77 17.63 -7.73 -10.25
C ILE A 77 16.26 -7.96 -10.90
N THR A 78 16.20 -8.67 -12.01
CA THR A 78 14.96 -9.03 -12.72
C THR A 78 14.04 -9.88 -11.82
N TRP A 79 14.59 -10.93 -11.20
CA TRP A 79 13.83 -11.78 -10.27
C TRP A 79 13.34 -11.00 -9.04
N ASN A 80 14.22 -10.23 -8.40
CA ASN A 80 13.88 -9.43 -7.23
C ASN A 80 12.78 -8.41 -7.53
N SER A 81 12.80 -7.82 -8.72
CA SER A 81 11.78 -6.86 -9.15
C SER A 81 10.39 -7.50 -9.20
N MET A 82 10.27 -8.73 -9.70
CA MET A 82 8.98 -9.46 -9.68
C MET A 82 8.58 -9.91 -8.27
N ILE A 83 9.50 -10.49 -7.49
CA ILE A 83 9.19 -10.99 -6.13
C ILE A 83 8.69 -9.83 -5.25
N CYS A 84 9.39 -8.69 -5.26
CA CYS A 84 8.99 -7.49 -4.52
C CYS A 84 7.71 -6.87 -5.10
N GLY A 85 7.57 -6.84 -6.43
CA GLY A 85 6.37 -6.36 -7.12
C GLY A 85 5.12 -7.13 -6.70
N TYR A 86 5.17 -8.45 -6.74
CA TYR A 86 4.06 -9.30 -6.28
C TYR A 86 3.73 -9.09 -4.80
N SER A 87 4.75 -9.01 -3.94
CA SER A 87 4.57 -8.73 -2.51
C SER A 87 3.82 -7.41 -2.28
N HIS A 88 4.26 -6.32 -2.93
CA HIS A 88 3.60 -5.02 -2.85
C HIS A 88 2.17 -5.00 -3.41
N HIS A 89 1.77 -6.00 -4.19
CA HIS A 89 0.42 -6.14 -4.74
C HIS A 89 -0.45 -7.13 -3.97
N GLY A 90 0.09 -7.75 -2.91
CA GLY A 90 -0.60 -8.79 -2.14
C GLY A 90 -0.62 -10.17 -2.76
N LEU A 91 0.16 -10.37 -3.80
CA LEU A 91 0.25 -11.61 -4.54
C LEU A 91 1.36 -12.47 -3.93
N GLY A 92 1.20 -12.78 -2.63
CA GLY A 92 2.25 -13.44 -1.85
C GLY A 92 2.60 -14.82 -2.38
N ASN A 93 1.62 -15.59 -2.85
CA ASN A 93 1.86 -16.92 -3.42
C ASN A 93 2.66 -16.84 -4.72
N GLU A 94 2.34 -15.85 -5.57
CA GLU A 94 3.06 -15.57 -6.81
C GLU A 94 4.50 -15.14 -6.53
N ALA A 95 4.73 -14.35 -5.46
CA ALA A 95 6.06 -13.97 -5.02
C ALA A 95 6.89 -15.20 -4.58
N LEU A 96 6.31 -16.12 -3.80
CA LEU A 96 7.00 -17.35 -3.38
C LEU A 96 7.26 -18.29 -4.57
N SER A 97 6.29 -18.46 -5.46
CA SER A 97 6.47 -19.25 -6.70
C SER A 97 7.59 -18.67 -7.57
N THR A 98 7.67 -17.34 -7.68
CA THR A 98 8.73 -16.66 -8.44
C THR A 98 10.11 -16.87 -7.80
N PHE A 99 10.17 -16.93 -6.46
CA PHE A 99 11.40 -17.25 -5.74
C PHE A 99 11.84 -18.71 -5.97
N GLU A 100 10.90 -19.66 -5.96
CA GLU A 100 11.19 -21.06 -6.28
C GLU A 100 11.70 -21.22 -7.72
N GLU A 101 11.08 -20.52 -8.69
CA GLU A 101 11.53 -20.48 -10.08
C GLU A 101 12.94 -19.90 -10.22
N MET A 102 13.27 -18.83 -9.49
CA MET A 102 14.62 -18.24 -9.45
C MET A 102 15.67 -19.27 -8.99
N VAL A 103 15.39 -19.98 -7.90
CA VAL A 103 16.30 -21.01 -7.37
C VAL A 103 16.42 -22.18 -8.34
N ALA A 104 15.30 -22.62 -8.93
CA ALA A 104 15.28 -23.69 -9.92
C ALA A 104 16.03 -23.34 -11.22
N SER A 105 16.10 -22.06 -11.59
CA SER A 105 16.89 -21.59 -12.73
C SER A 105 18.39 -21.48 -12.43
N GLY A 106 18.83 -21.83 -11.22
CA GLY A 106 20.22 -21.74 -10.79
C GLY A 106 20.68 -20.33 -10.38
N GLU A 107 19.76 -19.36 -10.32
CA GLU A 107 20.08 -18.00 -9.87
C GLU A 107 20.14 -17.97 -8.34
N LEU A 108 21.19 -17.37 -7.80
CA LEU A 108 21.41 -17.33 -6.36
C LEU A 108 20.60 -16.20 -5.71
N PRO A 109 19.77 -16.51 -4.68
CA PRO A 109 19.14 -15.49 -3.87
C PRO A 109 20.16 -14.54 -3.26
N ASN A 110 19.79 -13.27 -3.14
CA ASN A 110 20.62 -12.24 -2.51
C ASN A 110 19.85 -11.50 -1.40
N TYR A 111 20.50 -10.50 -0.80
CA TYR A 111 19.92 -9.68 0.26
C TYR A 111 18.53 -9.14 -0.08
N VAL A 112 18.33 -8.63 -1.30
CA VAL A 112 17.05 -8.05 -1.71
C VAL A 112 15.99 -9.13 -1.97
N THR A 113 16.41 -10.31 -2.44
CA THR A 113 15.50 -11.46 -2.64
C THR A 113 14.78 -11.80 -1.35
N PHE A 114 15.51 -11.91 -0.24
CA PHE A 114 14.93 -12.29 1.05
C PHE A 114 14.07 -11.21 1.70
N VAL A 115 14.31 -9.93 1.42
CA VAL A 115 13.35 -8.85 1.79
C VAL A 115 12.00 -9.09 1.11
N GLY A 116 12.01 -9.38 -0.19
CA GLY A 116 10.79 -9.67 -0.95
C GLY A 116 10.06 -10.91 -0.44
N VAL A 117 10.79 -12.03 -0.25
CA VAL A 117 10.22 -13.29 0.24
C VAL A 117 9.64 -13.16 1.65
N LEU A 118 10.34 -12.52 2.58
CA LEU A 118 9.82 -12.30 3.94
C LEU A 118 8.59 -11.39 3.94
N SER A 119 8.56 -10.37 3.08
CA SER A 119 7.37 -9.53 2.88
C SER A 119 6.18 -10.36 2.39
N ALA A 120 6.38 -11.26 1.43
CA ALA A 120 5.37 -12.20 0.94
C ALA A 120 4.84 -13.12 2.05
N CYS A 121 5.72 -13.72 2.87
CA CYS A 121 5.31 -14.47 4.07
C CYS A 121 4.44 -13.61 4.99
N GLY A 122 4.83 -12.34 5.17
CA GLY A 122 4.08 -11.34 5.91
C GLY A 122 2.68 -11.08 5.35
N HIS A 123 2.44 -11.22 4.05
CA HIS A 123 1.12 -11.08 3.44
C HIS A 123 0.27 -12.35 3.51
N LEU A 124 0.89 -13.51 3.70
CA LEU A 124 0.23 -14.80 3.79
C LEU A 124 0.06 -15.30 5.24
N GLY A 125 0.64 -14.59 6.21
CA GLY A 125 0.62 -14.99 7.62
C GLY A 125 1.51 -16.20 7.94
N LEU A 126 2.51 -16.46 7.12
CA LEU A 126 3.43 -17.60 7.25
C LEU A 126 4.53 -17.30 8.28
N VAL A 127 4.15 -17.26 9.56
CA VAL A 127 5.05 -16.87 10.66
C VAL A 127 6.23 -17.83 10.81
N HIS A 128 5.97 -19.13 10.77
CA HIS A 128 6.99 -20.15 10.94
C HIS A 128 7.99 -20.16 9.78
N GLU A 129 7.50 -20.06 8.56
CA GLU A 129 8.31 -20.00 7.34
C GLU A 129 9.14 -18.72 7.31
N GLY A 130 8.56 -17.57 7.67
CA GLY A 130 9.31 -16.31 7.75
C GLY A 130 10.45 -16.36 8.76
N LEU A 131 10.23 -16.96 9.93
CA LEU A 131 11.28 -17.17 10.92
C LEU A 131 12.32 -18.20 10.47
N TYR A 132 11.90 -19.26 9.79
CA TYR A 132 12.82 -20.24 9.20
C TYR A 132 13.72 -19.59 8.14
N ILE A 133 13.14 -18.77 7.26
CA ILE A 133 13.88 -18.04 6.24
C ILE A 133 14.93 -17.13 6.89
N LEU A 134 14.53 -16.33 7.88
CA LEU A 134 15.42 -15.38 8.56
C LEU A 134 16.59 -16.09 9.28
N ASN A 135 16.30 -17.18 10.00
CA ASN A 135 17.26 -17.80 10.92
C ASN A 135 18.06 -18.96 10.31
N HIS A 136 17.57 -19.59 9.23
CA HIS A 136 18.18 -20.78 8.65
C HIS A 136 18.49 -20.62 7.16
N LEU A 137 17.51 -20.24 6.35
CA LEU A 137 17.71 -20.18 4.89
C LEU A 137 18.67 -19.06 4.48
N MET A 138 18.53 -17.87 5.05
CA MET A 138 19.44 -16.76 4.78
C MET A 138 20.91 -17.09 5.14
N PRO A 139 21.22 -17.59 6.36
CA PRO A 139 22.58 -18.06 6.68
C PRO A 139 23.10 -19.17 5.77
N TYR A 140 22.23 -20.09 5.32
CA TYR A 140 22.62 -21.14 4.37
C TYR A 140 23.15 -20.56 3.05
N TYR A 141 22.56 -19.46 2.57
CA TYR A 141 23.06 -18.71 1.41
C TYR A 141 24.19 -17.71 1.76
N GLY A 142 24.72 -17.72 2.99
CA GLY A 142 25.76 -16.79 3.43
C GLY A 142 25.26 -15.36 3.62
N ILE A 143 23.95 -15.14 3.74
CA ILE A 143 23.34 -13.82 3.87
C ILE A 143 23.00 -13.57 5.34
N ARG A 144 23.55 -12.48 5.88
CA ARG A 144 23.24 -12.03 7.24
C ARG A 144 21.97 -11.18 7.23
N PRO A 145 20.98 -11.47 8.11
CA PRO A 145 19.83 -10.60 8.29
C PRO A 145 20.21 -9.18 8.68
N GLY A 146 19.62 -8.21 7.99
CA GLY A 146 19.70 -6.78 8.32
C GLY A 146 18.34 -6.17 8.63
N ILE A 147 18.30 -4.85 8.82
CA ILE A 147 17.13 -4.14 9.34
C ILE A 147 15.88 -4.29 8.46
N GLU A 148 16.03 -4.36 7.14
CA GLU A 148 14.92 -4.54 6.19
C GLU A 148 14.26 -5.90 6.37
N HIS A 149 15.06 -6.96 6.57
CA HIS A 149 14.56 -8.31 6.83
C HIS A 149 13.84 -8.39 8.17
N CYS A 150 14.45 -7.84 9.22
CA CYS A 150 13.86 -7.86 10.55
C CYS A 150 12.58 -7.00 10.61
N THR A 151 12.51 -5.90 9.85
CA THR A 151 11.28 -5.10 9.70
C THR A 151 10.16 -5.91 9.04
N CYS A 152 10.46 -6.72 8.03
CA CYS A 152 9.48 -7.63 7.44
C CYS A 152 8.93 -8.63 8.47
N VAL A 153 9.80 -9.17 9.34
CA VAL A 153 9.41 -10.08 10.42
C VAL A 153 8.55 -9.40 11.49
N ILE A 154 8.83 -8.14 11.84
CA ILE A 154 7.91 -7.35 12.69
C ILE A 154 6.55 -7.25 12.02
N GLY A 155 6.50 -6.87 10.74
CA GLY A 155 5.26 -6.78 9.98
C GLY A 155 4.48 -8.10 9.95
N LEU A 156 5.18 -9.22 9.83
CA LEU A 156 4.65 -10.57 9.88
C LEU A 156 4.00 -10.90 11.23
N PHE A 157 4.70 -10.67 12.35
CA PHE A 157 4.13 -10.84 13.69
C PHE A 157 2.93 -9.93 13.93
N CYS A 158 3.06 -8.67 13.53
CA CYS A 158 2.02 -7.64 13.67
C CYS A 158 0.72 -8.06 13.00
N LYS A 159 0.76 -8.52 11.74
CA LYS A 159 -0.43 -8.99 11.02
C LYS A 159 -0.99 -10.28 11.61
N ALA A 160 -0.13 -11.14 12.18
CA ALA A 160 -0.54 -12.38 12.84
C ALA A 160 -1.17 -12.13 14.23
N GLY A 161 -1.17 -10.89 14.72
CA GLY A 161 -1.62 -10.55 16.07
C GLY A 161 -0.67 -11.00 17.18
N LEU A 162 0.55 -11.45 16.85
CA LEU A 162 1.58 -11.89 17.78
C LEU A 162 2.41 -10.69 18.29
N LEU A 163 1.73 -9.73 18.90
CA LEU A 163 2.32 -8.41 19.18
C LEU A 163 3.34 -8.45 20.31
N GLU A 164 3.14 -9.32 21.29
CA GLU A 164 4.08 -9.54 22.38
C GLU A 164 5.37 -10.20 21.88
N ASP A 165 5.27 -11.12 20.90
CA ASP A 165 6.45 -11.71 20.23
C ASP A 165 7.18 -10.68 19.37
N ALA A 166 6.44 -9.79 18.70
CA ALA A 166 7.03 -8.67 17.97
C ALA A 166 7.82 -7.74 18.92
N GLU A 167 7.24 -7.36 20.06
CA GLU A 167 7.94 -6.54 21.07
C GLU A 167 9.20 -7.25 21.58
N LYS A 168 9.10 -8.54 21.91
CA LYS A 168 10.23 -9.35 22.37
C LYS A 168 11.33 -9.44 21.31
N PHE A 169 10.95 -9.68 20.06
CA PHE A 169 11.87 -9.72 18.93
C PHE A 169 12.62 -8.39 18.81
N MET A 170 11.90 -7.26 18.75
CA MET A 170 12.51 -5.94 18.67
C MET A 170 13.50 -5.67 19.81
N ARG A 171 13.15 -6.03 21.05
CA ARG A 171 14.01 -5.82 22.23
C ARG A 171 15.22 -6.75 22.28
N SER A 172 15.11 -7.96 21.74
CA SER A 172 16.18 -8.97 21.79
C SER A 172 17.16 -8.87 20.62
N THR A 173 16.72 -8.36 19.47
CA THR A 173 17.61 -8.15 18.31
C THR A 173 18.55 -6.97 18.56
N PRO A 174 19.86 -7.11 18.28
CA PRO A 174 20.83 -6.02 18.42
C PRO A 174 20.74 -5.02 17.24
N ILE A 175 19.55 -4.52 16.97
CA ILE A 175 19.24 -3.56 15.91
C ILE A 175 18.75 -2.28 16.57
N LYS A 176 19.28 -1.14 16.10
CA LYS A 176 18.73 0.17 16.47
C LYS A 176 17.47 0.42 15.65
N TRP A 177 16.32 0.10 16.22
CA TRP A 177 15.02 0.33 15.60
C TRP A 177 14.71 1.82 15.47
N ASP A 178 14.15 2.19 14.33
CA ASP A 178 13.66 3.54 14.08
C ASP A 178 12.20 3.71 14.54
N ILE A 179 11.72 4.95 14.44
CA ILE A 179 10.34 5.31 14.80
C ILE A 179 9.32 4.54 13.94
N VAL A 180 9.64 4.28 12.67
CA VAL A 180 8.73 3.62 11.73
C VAL A 180 8.46 2.16 12.14
N ALA A 181 9.50 1.43 12.57
CA ALA A 181 9.35 0.06 13.05
C ALA A 181 8.46 -0.02 14.30
N TRP A 182 8.69 0.84 15.31
CA TRP A 182 7.85 0.89 16.50
C TRP A 182 6.42 1.35 16.20
N ARG A 183 6.24 2.33 15.29
CA ARG A 183 4.91 2.76 14.83
C ARG A 183 4.15 1.66 14.10
N THR A 184 4.85 0.75 13.42
CA THR A 184 4.23 -0.43 12.79
C THR A 184 3.61 -1.34 13.86
N LEU A 185 4.34 -1.60 14.95
CA LEU A 185 3.82 -2.36 16.10
C LEU A 185 2.67 -1.61 16.81
N LEU A 186 2.79 -0.30 16.99
CA LEU A 186 1.72 0.52 17.57
C LEU A 186 0.43 0.47 16.74
N SER A 187 0.55 0.57 15.41
CA SER A 187 -0.59 0.44 14.49
C SER A 187 -1.24 -0.94 14.61
N ALA A 188 -0.46 -2.00 14.78
CA ALA A 188 -0.99 -3.34 14.99
C ALA A 188 -1.72 -3.48 16.34
N CYS A 189 -1.24 -2.80 17.39
CA CYS A 189 -1.93 -2.75 18.69
C CYS A 189 -3.33 -2.13 18.56
N HIS A 190 -3.48 -1.11 17.71
CA HIS A 190 -4.79 -0.55 17.39
C HIS A 190 -5.70 -1.57 16.69
N ASN A 191 -5.19 -2.22 15.64
CA ASN A 191 -5.96 -3.17 14.84
C ASN A 191 -6.42 -4.40 15.64
N HIS A 192 -5.53 -4.97 16.47
CA HIS A 192 -5.81 -6.13 17.31
C HIS A 192 -6.37 -5.78 18.69
N LYS A 193 -6.73 -4.51 18.94
CA LYS A 193 -7.34 -4.02 20.18
C LYS A 193 -6.50 -4.28 21.46
N LYS A 194 -5.17 -4.34 21.31
CA LYS A 194 -4.20 -4.54 22.41
C LYS A 194 -3.77 -3.20 23.01
N TYR A 195 -4.71 -2.47 23.59
CA TYR A 195 -4.51 -1.08 23.99
C TYR A 195 -3.44 -0.87 25.08
N GLY A 196 -3.31 -1.82 26.01
CA GLY A 196 -2.28 -1.76 27.07
C GLY A 196 -0.85 -1.83 26.51
N LEU A 197 -0.63 -2.71 25.53
CA LEU A 197 0.66 -2.79 24.83
C LEU A 197 0.91 -1.52 24.02
N GLY A 198 -0.07 -1.06 23.23
CA GLY A 198 0.15 0.12 22.41
C GLY A 198 0.39 1.40 23.21
N LYS A 199 -0.15 1.54 24.44
CA LYS A 199 0.26 2.64 25.32
C LYS A 199 1.77 2.60 25.63
N ARG A 200 2.32 1.43 25.99
CA ARG A 200 3.76 1.27 26.25
C ARG A 200 4.60 1.56 25.00
N ILE A 201 4.17 1.07 23.84
CA ILE A 201 4.88 1.32 22.58
C ILE A 201 4.83 2.82 22.21
N ALA A 202 3.71 3.50 22.44
CA ALA A 202 3.61 4.94 22.23
C ALA A 202 4.56 5.73 23.14
N GLU A 203 4.71 5.33 24.40
CA GLU A 203 5.70 5.94 25.32
C GLU A 203 7.14 5.77 24.79
N VAL A 204 7.46 4.61 24.20
CA VAL A 204 8.76 4.40 23.54
C VAL A 204 8.95 5.35 22.36
N VAL A 205 7.96 5.45 21.46
CA VAL A 205 8.08 6.31 20.26
C VAL A 205 8.16 7.78 20.65
N LEU A 206 7.32 8.25 21.58
CA LEU A 206 7.35 9.65 22.04
C LEU A 206 8.62 9.98 22.84
N GLY A 207 9.26 8.98 23.46
CA GLY A 207 10.60 9.14 24.02
C GLY A 207 11.70 9.31 22.97
N MET A 208 11.49 8.78 21.75
CA MET A 208 12.41 8.95 20.62
C MET A 208 12.16 10.26 19.86
N ASP A 209 10.88 10.58 19.61
CA ASP A 209 10.43 11.83 19.00
C ASP A 209 9.14 12.32 19.66
N PRO A 210 9.23 13.32 20.57
CA PRO A 210 8.07 13.88 21.26
C PRO A 210 7.01 14.50 20.33
N ASN A 211 7.38 14.83 19.09
CA ASN A 211 6.52 15.50 18.10
C ASN A 211 5.97 14.54 17.04
N ASP A 212 6.14 13.23 17.16
CA ASP A 212 5.66 12.26 16.17
C ASP A 212 4.13 12.30 16.05
N VAL A 213 3.65 12.97 14.99
CA VAL A 213 2.23 13.16 14.68
C VAL A 213 1.49 11.83 14.62
N GLY A 214 2.12 10.82 14.02
CA GLY A 214 1.49 9.52 13.78
C GLY A 214 1.13 8.79 15.08
N THR A 215 1.99 8.87 16.09
CA THR A 215 1.77 8.25 17.40
C THR A 215 0.62 8.90 18.13
N TYR A 216 0.54 10.23 18.17
CA TYR A 216 -0.61 10.91 18.78
C TYR A 216 -1.93 10.55 18.09
N VAL A 217 -1.95 10.51 16.76
CA VAL A 217 -3.15 10.12 15.99
C VAL A 217 -3.54 8.67 16.31
N LEU A 218 -2.58 7.73 16.32
CA LEU A 218 -2.86 6.32 16.62
C LEU A 218 -3.37 6.13 18.05
N VAL A 219 -2.73 6.74 19.05
CA VAL A 219 -3.16 6.65 20.46
C VAL A 219 -4.55 7.26 20.66
N SER A 220 -4.82 8.41 20.04
CA SER A 220 -6.14 9.03 20.03
C SER A 220 -7.20 8.08 19.46
N ASN A 221 -6.92 7.45 18.31
CA ASN A 221 -7.82 6.49 17.69
C ASN A 221 -8.03 5.23 18.56
N MET A 222 -6.99 4.76 19.24
CA MET A 222 -7.09 3.63 20.19
C MET A 222 -8.02 3.96 21.36
N TYR A 223 -7.89 5.15 21.96
CA TYR A 223 -8.79 5.59 23.02
C TYR A 223 -10.22 5.79 22.54
N ALA A 224 -10.41 6.29 21.32
CA ALA A 224 -11.72 6.40 20.70
C ALA A 224 -12.38 5.01 20.51
N LYS A 225 -11.67 4.00 19.96
CA LYS A 225 -12.20 2.62 19.85
C LYS A 225 -12.51 2.01 21.22
N ALA A 226 -11.76 2.40 22.26
CA ALA A 226 -12.00 1.98 23.64
C ALA A 226 -13.08 2.80 24.38
N LYS A 227 -13.73 3.77 23.71
CA LYS A 227 -14.73 4.69 24.29
C LYS A 227 -14.21 5.51 25.49
N ARG A 228 -12.90 5.81 25.52
CA ARG A 228 -12.22 6.59 26.58
C ARG A 228 -12.03 8.04 26.13
N TRP A 229 -13.13 8.79 26.08
CA TRP A 229 -13.17 10.14 25.49
C TRP A 229 -12.39 11.19 26.27
N ASP A 230 -12.28 11.03 27.59
CA ASP A 230 -11.41 11.81 28.46
C ASP A 230 -9.95 11.77 27.98
N GLN A 231 -9.47 10.59 27.62
CA GLN A 231 -8.11 10.40 27.12
C GLN A 231 -7.95 10.96 25.70
N VAL A 232 -8.97 10.84 24.84
CA VAL A 232 -8.97 11.48 23.50
C VAL A 232 -8.85 13.00 23.64
N ALA A 233 -9.61 13.62 24.54
CA ALA A 233 -9.55 15.05 24.78
C ALA A 233 -8.16 15.49 25.29
N ASN A 234 -7.55 14.70 26.19
CA ASN A 234 -6.19 14.94 26.66
C ASN A 234 -5.16 14.89 25.53
N ILE A 235 -5.21 13.86 24.68
CA ILE A 235 -4.31 13.75 23.52
C ILE A 235 -4.49 14.93 22.57
N ARG A 236 -5.72 15.33 22.25
CA ARG A 236 -5.98 16.50 21.40
C ARG A 236 -5.48 17.80 22.02
N LYS A 237 -5.57 17.94 23.34
CA LYS A 237 -4.99 19.08 24.05
C LYS A 237 -3.48 19.09 23.89
N MET A 238 -2.80 17.97 24.15
CA MET A 238 -1.35 17.85 23.95
C MET A 238 -0.93 18.20 22.51
N MET A 239 -1.66 17.70 21.51
CA MET A 239 -1.38 18.04 20.11
C MET A 239 -1.51 19.54 19.83
N ARG A 240 -2.52 20.22 20.39
CA ARG A 240 -2.68 21.68 20.25
C ARG A 240 -1.56 22.43 20.95
N ASP A 241 -1.25 22.05 22.19
CA ASP A 241 -0.22 22.71 23.01
C ASP A 241 1.17 22.59 22.35
N GLN A 242 1.42 21.49 21.61
CA GLN A 242 2.66 21.25 20.87
C GLN A 242 2.59 21.65 19.38
N SER A 243 1.50 22.29 18.93
CA SER A 243 1.28 22.70 17.53
C SER A 243 1.38 21.55 16.51
N ILE A 244 1.06 20.33 16.92
CA ILE A 244 1.10 19.12 16.09
C ILE A 244 -0.16 19.08 15.21
N LYS A 245 0.05 19.08 13.88
CA LYS A 245 -1.02 19.03 12.88
C LYS A 245 -1.04 17.70 12.14
N LYS A 246 -2.23 17.12 12.00
CA LYS A 246 -2.46 15.91 11.19
C LYS A 246 -2.46 16.27 9.71
N GLU A 247 -1.83 15.44 8.89
CA GLU A 247 -1.92 15.51 7.43
C GLU A 247 -3.32 15.08 6.94
N PRO A 248 -3.96 15.85 6.04
CA PRO A 248 -5.25 15.44 5.47
C PRO A 248 -5.09 14.21 4.58
N GLY A 249 -6.12 13.36 4.59
CA GLY A 249 -6.20 12.25 3.64
C GLY A 249 -6.60 12.76 2.26
N VAL A 250 -5.80 12.43 1.26
CA VAL A 250 -5.98 12.84 -0.13
C VAL A 250 -5.96 11.58 -0.99
N SER A 251 -6.91 11.50 -1.92
CA SER A 251 -6.92 10.47 -2.95
C SER A 251 -6.95 11.11 -4.33
N TRP A 252 -6.32 10.47 -5.32
CA TRP A 252 -6.32 10.98 -6.68
C TRP A 252 -6.45 9.86 -7.72
N ILE A 253 -6.91 10.26 -8.89
CA ILE A 253 -7.05 9.42 -10.10
C ILE A 253 -6.53 10.21 -11.30
N GLU A 254 -5.89 9.52 -12.23
CA GLU A 254 -5.46 10.10 -13.50
C GLU A 254 -6.44 9.70 -14.60
N ILE A 255 -7.06 10.69 -15.26
CA ILE A 255 -7.99 10.50 -16.37
C ILE A 255 -7.59 11.47 -17.48
N GLU A 256 -7.42 10.97 -18.71
CA GLU A 256 -7.07 11.79 -19.88
C GLU A 256 -5.81 12.68 -19.70
N ASN A 257 -4.80 12.19 -18.96
CA ASN A 257 -3.57 12.93 -18.57
C ASN A 257 -3.80 14.09 -17.59
N MET A 258 -4.96 14.14 -16.93
CA MET A 258 -5.24 15.09 -15.86
C MET A 258 -5.34 14.34 -14.54
N THR A 259 -4.67 14.86 -13.52
CA THR A 259 -4.77 14.36 -12.15
C THR A 259 -5.93 15.04 -11.45
N HIS A 260 -6.94 14.26 -11.07
CA HIS A 260 -8.07 14.72 -10.28
C HIS A 260 -7.85 14.34 -8.83
N VAL A 261 -7.83 15.35 -7.96
CA VAL A 261 -7.49 15.22 -6.53
C VAL A 261 -8.74 15.43 -5.69
N PHE A 262 -8.94 14.56 -4.71
CA PHE A 262 -10.08 14.55 -3.82
C PHE A 262 -9.62 14.59 -2.37
N VAL A 263 -10.26 15.46 -1.59
CA VAL A 263 -10.07 15.61 -0.15
C VAL A 263 -11.45 15.51 0.49
N SER A 264 -11.53 14.84 1.64
CA SER A 264 -12.79 14.82 2.40
C SER A 264 -13.25 16.25 2.72
N ASP A 265 -14.55 16.49 2.62
CA ASP A 265 -15.20 17.79 2.87
C ASP A 265 -14.79 18.93 1.92
N ASP A 266 -14.03 18.67 0.84
CA ASP A 266 -13.69 19.67 -0.18
C ASP A 266 -14.70 19.64 -1.34
N ASN A 267 -15.24 20.81 -1.70
CA ASN A 267 -16.22 21.01 -2.77
C ASN A 267 -15.62 21.69 -4.01
N LYS A 268 -14.29 21.79 -4.13
CA LYS A 268 -13.61 22.48 -5.24
C LYS A 268 -13.70 21.78 -6.59
N HIS A 269 -14.05 20.50 -6.65
CA HIS A 269 -14.12 19.79 -7.93
C HIS A 269 -15.29 20.33 -8.77
N PRO A 270 -15.11 20.68 -10.06
CA PRO A 270 -16.19 21.26 -10.89
C PRO A 270 -17.45 20.40 -10.97
N GLU A 271 -17.28 19.07 -10.86
CA GLU A 271 -18.33 18.06 -10.95
C GLU A 271 -18.75 17.49 -9.58
N TYR A 272 -18.46 18.20 -8.49
CA TYR A 272 -18.63 17.72 -7.12
C TYR A 272 -20.04 17.16 -6.84
N LEU A 273 -21.11 17.83 -7.29
CA LEU A 273 -22.49 17.39 -7.07
C LEU A 273 -22.79 16.00 -7.69
N GLN A 274 -22.30 15.76 -8.91
CA GLN A 274 -22.49 14.48 -9.62
C GLN A 274 -21.69 13.37 -8.95
N ILE A 275 -20.53 13.70 -8.37
CA ILE A 275 -19.72 12.77 -7.60
C ILE A 275 -20.45 12.37 -6.32
N LEU A 276 -21.04 13.33 -5.59
CA LEU A 276 -21.81 13.03 -4.38
C LEU A 276 -23.03 12.15 -4.68
N GLU A 277 -23.78 12.47 -5.73
CA GLU A 277 -24.91 11.65 -6.18
C GLU A 277 -24.45 10.21 -6.48
N LYS A 278 -23.32 10.08 -7.18
CA LYS A 278 -22.75 8.76 -7.48
C LYS A 278 -22.30 8.03 -6.22
N VAL A 279 -21.69 8.71 -5.24
CA VAL A 279 -21.35 8.10 -3.95
C VAL A 279 -22.62 7.60 -3.24
N GLY A 280 -23.68 8.40 -3.19
CA GLY A 280 -24.96 7.99 -2.60
C GLY A 280 -25.57 6.76 -3.27
N GLU A 281 -25.52 6.69 -4.61
CA GLU A 281 -25.93 5.51 -5.39
C GLU A 281 -25.11 4.27 -5.00
N LEU A 282 -23.78 4.41 -4.93
CA LEU A 282 -22.87 3.32 -4.59
C LEU A 282 -23.09 2.81 -3.17
N LEU A 283 -23.21 3.71 -2.20
CA LEU A 283 -23.48 3.38 -0.80
C LEU A 283 -24.81 2.64 -0.67
N SER A 284 -25.86 3.12 -1.36
CA SER A 284 -27.16 2.45 -1.40
C SER A 284 -27.08 1.03 -1.97
N LYS A 285 -26.25 0.82 -3.00
CA LYS A 285 -26.01 -0.51 -3.59
C LYS A 285 -25.27 -1.43 -2.63
N ILE A 286 -24.19 -0.97 -2.01
CA ILE A 286 -23.38 -1.83 -1.13
C ILE A 286 -24.04 -2.09 0.21
N LYS A 287 -24.90 -1.19 0.74
CA LYS A 287 -25.74 -1.45 1.92
C LYS A 287 -26.62 -2.69 1.69
N LYS A 288 -27.18 -2.87 0.48
CA LYS A 288 -27.94 -4.09 0.10
C LYS A 288 -27.06 -5.36 0.01
N LEU A 289 -25.74 -5.19 -0.11
CA LEU A 289 -24.77 -6.28 -0.11
C LEU A 289 -24.17 -6.55 1.28
N GLY A 290 -24.68 -5.90 2.33
CA GLY A 290 -24.24 -6.08 3.71
C GLY A 290 -23.16 -5.10 4.18
N TYR A 291 -22.95 -3.98 3.48
CA TYR A 291 -22.08 -2.91 3.98
C TYR A 291 -22.67 -2.26 5.24
N VAL A 292 -21.85 -2.20 6.30
CA VAL A 292 -22.15 -1.48 7.54
C VAL A 292 -21.02 -0.49 7.77
N PRO A 293 -21.28 0.83 7.82
CA PRO A 293 -20.26 1.84 8.11
C PRO A 293 -19.62 1.63 9.50
N ASP A 294 -18.29 1.75 9.59
CA ASP A 294 -17.60 1.71 10.90
C ASP A 294 -17.69 3.05 11.63
N ILE A 295 -18.83 3.31 12.26
CA ILE A 295 -19.10 4.54 13.03
C ILE A 295 -18.28 4.67 14.31
N ALA A 296 -17.56 3.62 14.73
CA ALA A 296 -16.79 3.64 15.98
C ALA A 296 -15.66 4.68 15.99
N MET A 297 -15.26 5.18 14.81
CA MET A 297 -14.18 6.15 14.63
C MET A 297 -14.61 7.60 14.48
N ALA A 298 -15.91 7.86 14.42
CA ALA A 298 -16.40 9.21 14.20
C ALA A 298 -16.66 9.96 15.53
N LEU A 299 -16.48 11.28 15.48
CA LEU A 299 -16.46 12.19 16.63
C LEU A 299 -17.74 12.09 17.48
N HIS A 300 -17.66 11.94 18.81
CA HIS A 300 -18.84 11.85 19.68
C HIS A 300 -19.71 13.12 19.71
N ASP A 301 -19.17 14.28 19.32
CA ASP A 301 -19.90 15.56 19.35
C ASP A 301 -20.83 15.78 18.14
N VAL A 302 -20.99 14.77 17.29
CA VAL A 302 -21.89 14.76 16.13
C VAL A 302 -22.79 13.52 16.20
N GLU A 303 -24.03 13.68 15.75
CA GLU A 303 -25.05 12.61 15.75
C GLU A 303 -24.58 11.42 14.89
N ASP A 304 -25.06 10.21 15.16
CA ASP A 304 -24.61 9.00 14.43
C ASP A 304 -24.87 9.09 12.91
N GLU A 305 -25.87 9.86 12.47
CA GLU A 305 -26.12 10.18 11.06
C GLU A 305 -25.00 11.06 10.46
N GLN A 306 -24.50 12.06 11.19
CA GLN A 306 -23.39 12.93 10.77
C GLN A 306 -22.05 12.17 10.74
N LYS A 307 -21.90 11.17 11.62
CA LYS A 307 -20.77 10.24 11.62
C LYS A 307 -20.74 9.34 10.38
N GLU A 308 -21.90 8.79 9.99
CA GLU A 308 -22.05 8.04 8.74
C GLU A 308 -21.77 8.92 7.53
N ASP A 309 -22.20 10.19 7.53
CA ASP A 309 -21.93 11.13 6.45
C ASP A 309 -20.44 11.39 6.26
N HIS A 310 -19.67 11.65 7.33
CA HIS A 310 -18.22 11.86 7.21
C HIS A 310 -17.48 10.64 6.64
N LEU A 311 -17.89 9.41 7.01
CA LEU A 311 -17.32 8.17 6.45
C LEU A 311 -17.73 7.95 5.00
N SER A 312 -18.93 8.36 4.63
CA SER A 312 -19.52 8.20 3.30
C SER A 312 -18.71 8.94 2.22
N TYR A 313 -18.12 10.08 2.57
CA TYR A 313 -17.42 10.97 1.64
C TYR A 313 -15.90 10.99 1.83
N HIS A 314 -15.32 9.89 2.33
CA HIS A 314 -13.87 9.72 2.29
C HIS A 314 -13.31 9.88 0.88
N SER A 315 -12.13 10.49 0.78
CA SER A 315 -11.45 10.81 -0.48
C SER A 315 -11.39 9.64 -1.48
N GLU A 316 -11.23 8.40 -1.00
CA GLU A 316 -11.19 7.19 -1.81
C GLU A 316 -12.53 6.94 -2.52
N LYS A 317 -13.65 7.08 -1.79
CA LYS A 317 -15.00 6.86 -2.32
C LYS A 317 -15.33 7.93 -3.37
N LEU A 318 -14.93 9.18 -3.14
CA LEU A 318 -15.05 10.28 -4.10
C LEU A 318 -14.26 9.98 -5.39
N ALA A 319 -12.99 9.60 -5.26
CA ALA A 319 -12.14 9.27 -6.41
C ALA A 319 -12.67 8.08 -7.22
N ILE A 320 -13.16 7.03 -6.54
CA ILE A 320 -13.77 5.86 -7.18
C ILE A 320 -15.06 6.23 -7.89
N ALA A 321 -15.94 7.02 -7.25
CA ALA A 321 -17.18 7.49 -7.85
C ALA A 321 -16.91 8.30 -9.12
N TYR A 322 -15.95 9.22 -9.07
CA TYR A 322 -15.51 9.98 -10.24
C TYR A 322 -14.97 9.07 -11.35
N GLY A 323 -14.10 8.12 -11.01
CA GLY A 323 -13.57 7.13 -11.95
C GLY A 323 -14.66 6.30 -12.62
N LEU A 324 -15.70 5.88 -11.88
CA LEU A 324 -16.84 5.15 -12.42
C LEU A 324 -17.72 5.98 -13.35
N LEU A 325 -17.82 7.30 -13.14
CA LEU A 325 -18.56 8.20 -14.01
C LEU A 325 -17.83 8.43 -15.35
N LYS A 326 -16.50 8.55 -15.31
CA LYS A 326 -15.72 9.00 -16.46
C LYS A 326 -15.09 7.88 -17.27
N MET A 327 -14.72 6.76 -16.64
CA MET A 327 -13.96 5.72 -17.31
C MET A 327 -14.83 4.61 -17.91
N PRO A 328 -14.44 4.03 -19.07
CA PRO A 328 -15.17 2.92 -19.69
C PRO A 328 -15.24 1.67 -18.79
N ARG A 329 -16.40 1.01 -18.75
CA ARG A 329 -16.74 -0.15 -17.87
C ARG A 329 -15.82 -1.37 -17.88
N ARG A 330 -14.84 -1.49 -18.80
CA ARG A 330 -13.86 -2.61 -18.80
C ARG A 330 -12.42 -2.28 -18.36
N VAL A 331 -12.01 -1.00 -18.34
CA VAL A 331 -10.68 -0.55 -17.91
C VAL A 331 -10.51 -0.48 -16.37
N PRO A 332 -9.63 -1.24 -15.69
CA PRO A 332 -9.48 -1.14 -14.23
C PRO A 332 -9.33 0.30 -13.70
N LEU A 333 -10.04 0.63 -12.61
CA LEU A 333 -9.87 1.92 -11.93
C LEU A 333 -8.59 1.89 -11.09
N ARG A 334 -7.79 2.95 -11.14
CA ARG A 334 -6.57 3.09 -10.35
C ARG A 334 -6.66 4.35 -9.50
N VAL A 335 -6.74 4.18 -8.19
CA VAL A 335 -6.83 5.27 -7.23
C VAL A 335 -5.61 5.22 -6.33
N PHE A 336 -5.05 6.38 -6.03
CA PHE A 336 -3.88 6.52 -5.18
C PHE A 336 -4.25 7.30 -3.93
N LYS A 337 -3.62 6.99 -2.80
CA LYS A 337 -3.85 7.63 -1.51
C LYS A 337 -2.53 7.94 -0.82
N ASN A 338 -2.43 9.13 -0.22
CA ASN A 338 -1.23 9.58 0.52
C ASN A 338 -1.11 8.99 1.92
N LEU A 339 -2.17 8.37 2.45
CA LEU A 339 -2.23 7.73 3.76
C LEU A 339 -2.63 6.27 3.60
N ARG A 340 -2.45 5.48 4.68
CA ARG A 340 -3.00 4.12 4.75
C ARG A 340 -4.52 4.15 4.55
N MET A 341 -5.05 3.21 3.77
CA MET A 341 -6.50 3.03 3.62
C MET A 341 -7.12 2.68 4.99
N CYS A 342 -8.36 3.09 5.27
CA CYS A 342 -9.06 2.66 6.49
C CYS A 342 -9.90 1.40 6.25
N ASP A 343 -10.24 0.69 7.33
CA ASP A 343 -11.04 -0.55 7.29
C ASP A 343 -12.41 -0.36 6.63
N ASP A 344 -13.05 0.78 6.88
CA ASP A 344 -14.33 1.14 6.29
C ASP A 344 -14.23 1.30 4.76
N CYS A 345 -13.28 2.11 4.29
CA CYS A 345 -13.03 2.27 2.86
C CYS A 345 -12.68 0.91 2.23
N HIS A 346 -11.81 0.12 2.85
CA HIS A 346 -11.41 -1.17 2.32
C HIS A 346 -12.62 -2.10 2.14
N SER A 347 -13.50 -2.15 3.15
CA SER A 347 -14.74 -2.93 3.12
C SER A 347 -15.73 -2.42 2.08
N ALA A 348 -15.90 -1.10 1.99
CA ALA A 348 -16.76 -0.46 1.00
C ALA A 348 -16.27 -0.77 -0.43
N VAL A 349 -14.97 -0.61 -0.71
CA VAL A 349 -14.41 -0.81 -2.05
C VAL A 349 -14.50 -2.27 -2.49
N LYS A 350 -14.34 -3.24 -1.59
CA LYS A 350 -14.66 -4.65 -1.88
C LYS A 350 -16.08 -4.77 -2.43
N LEU A 351 -17.07 -4.26 -1.71
CA LEU A 351 -18.47 -4.37 -2.12
C LEU A 351 -18.80 -3.56 -3.37
N ILE A 352 -18.17 -2.40 -3.57
CA ILE A 352 -18.29 -1.60 -4.80
C ILE A 352 -17.76 -2.40 -5.99
N SER A 353 -16.59 -3.05 -5.87
CA SER A 353 -16.02 -3.88 -6.95
C SER A 353 -16.98 -5.00 -7.38
N LYS A 354 -17.72 -5.58 -6.42
CA LYS A 354 -18.75 -6.60 -6.66
C LYS A 354 -19.99 -6.00 -7.32
N ALA A 355 -20.50 -4.89 -6.80
CA ALA A 355 -21.71 -4.23 -7.28
C ALA A 355 -21.55 -3.73 -8.72
N GLU A 356 -20.41 -3.12 -9.02
CA GLU A 356 -20.12 -2.53 -10.34
C GLU A 356 -19.45 -3.53 -11.30
N ARG A 357 -19.16 -4.75 -10.84
CA ARG A 357 -18.43 -5.80 -11.60
C ARG A 357 -17.15 -5.25 -12.23
N ARG A 358 -16.36 -4.59 -11.40
CA ARG A 358 -15.27 -3.72 -11.82
C ARG A 358 -14.03 -3.98 -10.98
N VAL A 359 -12.90 -4.19 -11.63
CA VAL A 359 -11.60 -4.20 -10.95
C VAL A 359 -11.26 -2.78 -10.51
N ILE A 360 -11.01 -2.62 -9.22
CA ILE A 360 -10.60 -1.36 -8.60
C ILE A 360 -9.26 -1.62 -7.92
N ILE A 361 -8.26 -0.83 -8.26
CA ILE A 361 -6.90 -0.93 -7.73
C ILE A 361 -6.67 0.33 -6.90
N VAL A 362 -6.44 0.16 -5.60
CA VAL A 362 -6.12 1.27 -4.70
C VAL A 362 -4.69 1.12 -4.21
N ARG A 363 -3.85 2.12 -4.45
CA ARG A 363 -2.52 2.23 -3.85
C ARG A 363 -2.59 3.08 -2.60
N ASP A 364 -2.26 2.52 -1.45
CA ASP A 364 -1.98 3.29 -0.25
C ASP A 364 -0.46 3.44 -0.04
N VAL A 365 -0.05 4.02 1.10
CA VAL A 365 1.36 4.23 1.44
C VAL A 365 2.18 2.94 1.55
N ASN A 366 1.54 1.79 1.77
CA ASN A 366 2.20 0.52 2.01
C ASN A 366 2.19 -0.37 0.77
N ARG A 367 1.08 -0.40 0.02
CA ARG A 367 0.83 -1.44 -0.99
C ARG A 367 -0.28 -1.07 -1.98
N PHE A 368 -0.42 -1.92 -2.98
CA PHE A 368 -1.61 -2.00 -3.81
C PHE A 368 -2.61 -3.02 -3.26
N HIS A 369 -3.88 -2.64 -3.33
CA HIS A 369 -5.05 -3.45 -3.03
C HIS A 369 -5.81 -3.65 -4.34
N HIS A 370 -5.95 -4.91 -4.78
CA HIS A 370 -6.71 -5.26 -5.98
C HIS A 370 -8.08 -5.78 -5.56
N PHE A 371 -9.10 -4.96 -5.75
CA PHE A 371 -10.48 -5.29 -5.43
C PHE A 371 -11.19 -5.85 -6.65
N GLN A 372 -11.69 -7.07 -6.52
CA GLN A 372 -12.42 -7.76 -7.57
C GLN A 372 -13.46 -8.68 -6.94
N GLU A 373 -14.71 -8.59 -7.43
CA GLU A 373 -15.82 -9.47 -7.03
C GLU A 373 -16.07 -9.55 -5.51
N GLY A 374 -15.77 -8.49 -4.77
CA GLY A 374 -15.97 -8.48 -3.31
C GLY A 374 -14.78 -8.98 -2.50
N ARG A 375 -13.67 -9.30 -3.14
CA ARG A 375 -12.42 -9.73 -2.51
C ARG A 375 -11.32 -8.69 -2.75
N CYS A 376 -10.30 -8.71 -1.90
CA CYS A 376 -9.09 -7.94 -2.08
C CYS A 376 -7.89 -8.89 -2.17
N SER A 377 -6.88 -8.57 -2.99
CA SER A 377 -5.62 -9.33 -3.06
C SER A 377 -4.90 -9.43 -1.72
N CYS A 378 -5.22 -8.58 -0.74
CA CYS A 378 -4.64 -8.68 0.59
C CYS A 378 -5.21 -9.81 1.46
N GLY A 379 -6.30 -10.49 1.04
CA GLY A 379 -6.94 -11.54 1.84
C GLY A 379 -7.50 -11.05 3.18
N ASP A 380 -7.79 -9.76 3.31
CA ASP A 380 -8.14 -9.09 4.58
C ASP A 380 -7.02 -9.17 5.65
N TYR A 381 -5.79 -9.44 5.20
CA TYR A 381 -4.57 -9.53 6.00
C TYR A 381 -3.59 -8.42 5.58
N TRP A 382 -3.80 -7.20 6.07
CA TRP A 382 -3.06 -6.00 5.62
C TRP A 382 -2.62 -5.01 6.70
#